data_AF-A0A3N5UTG0-F1
#
_entry.id   AF-A0A3N5UTG0-F1
#
_cell.length_a   1.000
_cell.length_b   1.000
_cell.length_c   1.000
_cell.angle_alpha   90.00
_cell.angle_beta   90.00
_cell.angle_gamma   90.00
#
_symmetry.space_group_name_H-M   'P 1'
#
loop_
_entity.id
_entity.type
_entity.pdbx_description
1 polymer ?
#
loop_
_entity_poly.entity_id
_entity_poly.type
_entity_poly.pdbx_seq_one_letter_code
_entity_poly.pdbx_strand_id
1 'polypeptide(L)'
;MNFKECKRCGTCCRKGGPSFHFEDKGIIEDGHIPARHLYTIRKGEPVRDNISEKIVYAPSDIIKIKGQKNGWTCFYYDEIEKRCAVYKYRPLECKLLKCWDTREIERVFGKNLLTRKEVMSSVEGLWELIVEHDQRCSYKEIRKLTDEHGKTKKENLSEKIDEIIAYDKIMRELVVKKGQLDSELLDFLFGRPLSVTMRLNSAEKL
;
A
#
# COMPACT_ATOMS: atom_id res chain seq x y z
N MET A 1 -10.66 25.09 23.44
CA MET A 1 -9.35 24.38 23.49
C MET A 1 -8.57 24.70 22.23
N ASN A 2 -7.39 25.30 22.37
CA ASN A 2 -6.51 25.61 21.23
C ASN A 2 -5.50 24.47 21.11
N PHE A 3 -5.68 23.60 20.13
CA PHE A 3 -4.81 22.44 19.94
C PHE A 3 -3.66 22.82 19.01
N LYS A 4 -2.43 22.40 19.34
CA LYS A 4 -1.23 22.64 18.51
C LYS A 4 -0.59 21.35 17.99
N GLU A 5 -1.06 20.19 18.48
CA GLU A 5 -0.54 18.88 18.12
C GLU A 5 -1.66 17.83 18.02
N CYS A 6 -1.28 16.59 17.72
CA CYS A 6 -2.21 15.48 17.60
C CYS A 6 -2.97 15.27 18.93
N LYS A 7 -4.30 15.27 18.88
CA LYS A 7 -5.17 15.02 20.05
C LYS A 7 -5.16 13.57 20.53
N ARG A 8 -4.45 12.68 19.82
CA ARG A 8 -4.40 11.24 20.09
C ARG A 8 -5.79 10.58 20.18
N CYS A 9 -6.75 11.08 19.39
CA CYS A 9 -8.11 10.53 19.37
C CYS A 9 -8.21 9.16 18.63
N GLY A 10 -7.17 8.80 17.88
CA GLY A 10 -7.08 7.55 17.12
C GLY A 10 -7.85 7.51 15.80
N THR A 11 -8.66 8.52 15.48
CA THR A 11 -9.54 8.52 14.29
C THR A 11 -8.77 8.28 12.99
N CYS A 12 -7.67 9.00 12.76
CA CYS A 12 -6.85 8.80 11.55
C CYS A 12 -6.04 7.50 11.58
N CYS A 13 -5.58 7.10 12.76
CA CYS A 13 -4.84 5.85 12.94
C CYS A 13 -5.71 4.64 12.58
N ARG A 14 -6.99 4.64 12.94
CA ARG A 14 -7.94 3.58 12.60
C ARG A 14 -8.34 3.55 11.12
N LYS A 15 -8.16 4.65 10.39
CA LYS A 15 -8.55 4.80 8.98
C LYS A 15 -7.50 4.32 7.97
N GLY A 16 -6.37 3.74 8.38
CA GLY A 16 -5.34 3.26 7.42
C GLY A 16 -3.98 3.93 7.52
N GLY A 17 -3.80 4.87 8.44
CA GLY A 17 -2.52 5.58 8.60
C GLY A 17 -2.10 6.40 7.38
N PRO A 18 -0.91 7.02 7.45
CA PRO A 18 -0.42 7.94 6.42
C PRO A 18 0.05 7.19 5.17
N SER A 19 0.07 7.90 4.04
CA SER A 19 0.95 7.57 2.91
C SER A 19 2.31 8.24 3.10
N PHE A 20 3.36 7.62 2.56
CA PHE A 20 4.71 8.18 2.61
C PHE A 20 4.97 9.12 1.44
N HIS A 21 5.54 10.28 1.77
CA HIS A 21 6.00 11.30 0.83
C HIS A 21 7.52 11.23 0.71
N PHE A 22 8.10 11.84 -0.31
CA PHE A 22 9.56 11.84 -0.50
C PHE A 22 10.30 12.37 0.74
N GLU A 23 9.72 13.34 1.45
CA GLU A 23 10.20 13.90 2.71
C GLU A 23 10.30 12.86 3.84
N ASP A 24 9.56 11.75 3.74
CA ASP A 24 9.58 10.65 4.71
C ASP A 24 10.63 9.60 4.39
N LYS A 25 11.40 9.73 3.30
CA LYS A 25 12.39 8.75 2.86
C LYS A 25 13.39 8.37 3.97
N GLY A 26 13.96 9.37 4.65
CA GLY A 26 14.90 9.15 5.75
C GLY A 26 14.30 8.35 6.92
N ILE A 27 12.99 8.44 7.16
CA ILE A 27 12.32 7.65 8.23
C ILE A 27 12.45 6.14 7.97
N ILE A 28 12.44 5.75 6.69
CA ILE A 28 12.59 4.35 6.28
C ILE A 28 14.07 3.95 6.25
N GLU A 29 14.92 4.78 5.64
CA GLU A 29 16.36 4.50 5.49
C GLU A 29 17.07 4.42 6.85
N ASP A 30 16.69 5.27 7.81
CA ASP A 30 17.23 5.27 9.18
C ASP A 30 16.63 4.16 10.06
N GLY A 31 15.71 3.35 9.52
CA GLY A 31 15.11 2.21 10.22
C GLY A 31 14.09 2.57 11.30
N HIS A 32 13.68 3.84 11.42
CA HIS A 32 12.65 4.28 12.37
C HIS A 32 11.27 3.68 12.07
N ILE A 33 10.95 3.54 10.78
CA ILE A 33 9.83 2.74 10.31
C ILE A 33 10.36 1.76 9.25
N PRO A 34 10.71 0.52 9.62
CA PRO A 34 11.33 -0.42 8.69
C PRO A 34 10.34 -0.90 7.63
N ALA A 35 10.86 -1.23 6.45
CA ALA A 35 10.08 -1.69 5.30
C ALA A 35 9.17 -2.90 5.60
N ARG A 36 9.55 -3.79 6.53
CA ARG A 36 8.70 -4.92 6.96
C ARG A 36 7.36 -4.52 7.57
N HIS A 37 7.25 -3.27 8.07
CA HIS A 37 6.00 -2.72 8.59
C HIS A 37 5.22 -1.89 7.55
N LEU A 38 5.68 -1.88 6.29
CA LEU A 38 5.10 -1.14 5.19
C LEU A 38 4.50 -2.09 4.14
N TYR A 39 3.56 -1.57 3.37
CA TYR A 39 3.09 -2.21 2.15
C TYR A 39 3.01 -1.19 1.03
N THR A 40 2.99 -1.69 -0.20
CA THR A 40 2.85 -0.85 -1.38
C THR A 40 1.50 -1.09 -2.05
N ILE A 41 0.75 0.00 -2.26
CA ILE A 41 -0.29 0.05 -3.27
C ILE A 41 0.41 0.30 -4.59
N ARG A 42 0.30 -0.64 -5.52
CA ARG A 42 1.08 -0.60 -6.75
C ARG A 42 0.42 0.29 -7.80
N LYS A 43 1.22 0.80 -8.73
CA LYS A 43 0.68 1.51 -9.91
C LYS A 43 -0.42 0.68 -10.60
N GLY A 44 -1.56 1.33 -10.83
CA GLY A 44 -2.74 0.73 -11.45
C GLY A 44 -3.60 -0.10 -10.50
N GLU A 45 -3.21 -0.28 -9.23
CA GLU A 45 -4.05 -0.97 -8.24
C GLU A 45 -5.34 -0.18 -8.02
N PRO A 46 -6.52 -0.84 -8.00
CA PRO A 46 -7.77 -0.18 -7.67
C PRO A 46 -7.76 0.22 -6.19
N VAL A 47 -8.06 1.49 -5.95
CA VAL A 47 -8.19 2.08 -4.61
C VAL A 47 -9.51 2.82 -4.51
N ARG A 48 -10.13 2.78 -3.34
CA ARG A 48 -11.35 3.53 -3.08
C ARG A 48 -10.97 4.97 -2.76
N ASP A 49 -11.48 5.92 -3.54
CA ASP A 49 -11.35 7.33 -3.21
C ASP A 49 -12.32 7.66 -2.08
N ASN A 50 -11.79 8.11 -0.94
CA ASN A 50 -12.57 8.44 0.25
C ASN A 50 -13.46 9.69 0.07
N ILE A 51 -13.24 10.47 -1.00
CA ILE A 51 -14.04 11.68 -1.30
C ILE A 51 -15.18 11.34 -2.26
N SER A 52 -14.87 10.77 -3.42
CA SER A 52 -15.88 10.44 -4.43
C SER A 52 -16.59 9.11 -4.22
N GLU A 53 -16.11 8.29 -3.27
CA GLU A 53 -16.51 6.89 -3.03
C GLU A 53 -16.36 5.97 -4.25
N LYS A 54 -15.69 6.43 -5.31
CA LYS A 54 -15.45 5.65 -6.52
C LYS A 54 -14.16 4.87 -6.41
N ILE A 55 -14.12 3.77 -7.15
CA ILE A 55 -12.85 3.08 -7.43
C ILE A 55 -12.07 3.94 -8.42
N VAL A 56 -10.90 4.41 -7.98
CA VAL A 56 -9.88 5.03 -8.80
C VAL A 56 -8.67 4.10 -8.88
N TYR A 57 -7.71 4.41 -9.74
CA TYR A 57 -6.53 3.57 -9.94
C TYR A 57 -5.29 4.35 -9.55
N ALA A 58 -4.42 3.74 -8.75
CA ALA A 58 -3.22 4.40 -8.27
C ALA A 58 -2.34 4.85 -9.45
N PRO A 59 -1.99 6.14 -9.58
CA PRO A 59 -1.23 6.65 -10.71
C PRO A 59 0.26 6.22 -10.68
N SER A 60 0.75 5.92 -9.48
CA SER A 60 2.11 5.48 -9.16
C SER A 60 2.04 4.53 -7.95
N ASP A 61 3.20 4.07 -7.49
CA ASP A 61 3.28 3.42 -6.18
C ASP A 61 2.86 4.40 -5.07
N ILE A 62 2.22 3.85 -4.04
CA ILE A 62 1.89 4.54 -2.79
C ILE A 62 2.32 3.64 -1.65
N ILE A 63 3.34 4.06 -0.89
CA ILE A 63 3.82 3.33 0.29
C ILE A 63 2.98 3.73 1.50
N LYS A 64 2.49 2.74 2.26
CA LYS A 64 1.67 2.95 3.47
C LYS A 64 2.13 2.04 4.61
N ILE A 65 1.80 2.43 5.84
CA ILE A 65 2.01 1.58 7.03
C ILE A 65 1.00 0.43 7.02
N LYS A 66 1.47 -0.80 7.28
CA LYS A 66 0.59 -1.98 7.44
C LYS A 66 -0.48 -1.75 8.51
N GLY A 67 -1.60 -2.43 8.35
CA GLY A 67 -2.65 -2.49 9.35
C GLY A 67 -2.43 -3.59 10.40
N GLN A 68 -3.10 -3.49 11.54
CA GLN A 68 -3.10 -4.49 12.60
C GLN A 68 -4.09 -5.62 12.29
N LYS A 69 -3.68 -6.88 12.49
CA LYS A 69 -4.57 -8.07 12.55
C LYS A 69 -5.67 -8.09 11.48
N ASN A 70 -5.31 -7.86 10.21
CA ASN A 70 -6.19 -7.81 9.03
C ASN A 70 -7.16 -6.60 8.94
N GLY A 71 -7.05 -5.63 9.83
CA GLY A 71 -7.77 -4.35 9.76
C GLY A 71 -6.92 -3.22 9.16
N TRP A 72 -7.52 -2.03 9.08
CA TRP A 72 -6.86 -0.81 8.61
C TRP A 72 -6.20 0.00 9.72
N THR A 73 -6.36 -0.39 10.98
CA THR A 73 -5.72 0.32 12.09
C THR A 73 -4.21 0.29 11.95
N CYS A 74 -3.59 1.46 11.85
CA CYS A 74 -2.15 1.63 11.69
C CYS A 74 -1.36 0.77 12.69
N PHE A 75 -0.37 0.02 12.20
CA PHE A 75 0.49 -0.87 12.99
C PHE A 75 1.01 -0.25 14.30
N TYR A 76 1.40 1.02 14.26
CA TYR A 76 2.00 1.73 15.41
C TYR A 76 1.00 2.38 16.37
N TYR A 77 -0.31 2.25 16.15
CA TYR A 77 -1.30 2.82 17.04
C TYR A 77 -1.65 1.84 18.16
N ASP A 78 -1.32 2.22 19.38
CA ASP A 78 -1.73 1.53 20.59
C ASP A 78 -3.15 1.99 20.94
N GLU A 79 -4.14 1.11 20.73
CA GLU A 79 -5.55 1.43 20.94
C GLU A 79 -5.92 1.61 22.42
N ILE A 80 -5.19 0.92 23.31
CA ILE A 80 -5.43 0.94 24.75
C ILE A 80 -4.92 2.26 25.32
N GLU A 81 -3.64 2.54 25.09
CA GLU A 81 -2.98 3.75 25.59
C GLU A 81 -3.24 4.98 24.71
N LYS A 82 -3.95 4.81 23.59
CA LYS A 82 -4.26 5.85 22.60
C LYS A 82 -3.00 6.63 22.20
N ARG A 83 -1.92 5.93 21.83
CA ARG A 83 -0.63 6.55 21.50
C ARG A 83 -0.02 5.98 20.23
N CYS A 84 0.87 6.73 19.63
CA CYS A 84 1.67 6.27 18.49
C CYS A 84 3.04 5.83 19.01
N ALA A 85 3.40 4.56 18.79
CA ALA A 85 4.70 4.01 19.20
C ALA A 85 5.89 4.70 18.51
N VAL A 86 5.65 5.36 17.35
CA VAL A 86 6.66 6.12 16.59
C VAL A 86 6.33 7.61 16.54
N TYR A 87 5.74 8.19 17.59
CA TYR A 87 5.24 9.58 17.57
C TYR A 87 6.27 10.63 17.11
N LYS A 88 7.56 10.42 17.46
CA LYS A 88 8.70 11.27 17.06
C LYS A 88 9.00 11.17 15.56
N TYR A 89 8.81 9.99 14.98
CA TYR A 89 9.13 9.66 13.58
C TYR A 89 7.86 9.48 12.74
N ARG A 90 6.79 10.20 13.08
CA ARG A 90 5.54 10.16 12.31
C ARG A 90 5.79 10.67 10.88
N PRO A 91 5.19 10.05 9.86
CA PRO A 91 5.25 10.56 8.49
C PRO A 91 4.60 11.94 8.31
N LEU A 92 4.89 12.61 7.20
CA LEU A 92 4.47 13.98 6.86
C LEU A 92 2.97 14.18 7.06
N GLU A 93 2.13 13.31 6.49
CA GLU A 93 0.67 13.40 6.63
C GLU A 93 0.23 13.37 8.11
N CYS A 94 0.89 12.54 8.94
CA CYS A 94 0.60 12.47 10.37
C CYS A 94 1.06 13.70 11.14
N LYS A 95 2.08 14.43 10.66
CA LYS A 95 2.51 15.72 11.24
C LYS A 95 1.55 16.85 10.87
N LEU A 96 1.06 16.86 9.63
CA LEU A 96 0.19 17.91 9.09
C LEU A 96 -1.28 17.74 9.46
N LEU A 97 -1.72 16.52 9.79
CA LEU A 97 -3.11 16.28 10.14
C LEU A 97 -3.49 16.94 11.46
N LYS A 98 -4.37 17.94 11.38
CA LYS A 98 -4.98 18.61 12.55
C LYS A 98 -6.46 18.28 12.60
N CYS A 99 -6.94 17.75 13.73
CA CYS A 99 -8.35 17.34 13.88
C CYS A 99 -9.35 18.50 13.80
N TRP A 100 -8.88 19.75 13.73
CA TRP A 100 -9.69 20.96 13.65
C TRP A 100 -9.53 21.69 12.31
N ASP A 101 -8.59 21.29 11.45
CA ASP A 101 -8.31 21.93 10.16
C ASP A 101 -7.48 21.03 9.24
N THR A 102 -8.08 20.50 8.17
CA THR A 102 -7.43 19.56 7.24
C THR A 102 -6.70 20.22 6.08
N ARG A 103 -6.73 21.55 5.95
CA ARG A 103 -6.20 22.24 4.76
C ARG A 103 -4.72 21.97 4.48
N GLU A 104 -3.89 21.77 5.51
CA GLU A 104 -2.46 21.49 5.32
C GLU A 104 -2.21 20.08 4.76
N ILE A 105 -2.89 19.06 5.28
CA ILE A 105 -2.75 17.69 4.75
C ILE A 105 -3.35 17.58 3.35
N GLU A 106 -4.48 18.25 3.08
CA GLU A 106 -5.11 18.27 1.75
C GLU A 106 -4.18 18.85 0.67
N ARG A 107 -3.32 19.81 1.02
CA ARG A 107 -2.36 20.40 0.07
C ARG A 107 -1.29 19.43 -0.39
N VAL A 108 -0.91 18.46 0.46
CA VAL A 108 0.13 17.46 0.14
C VAL A 108 -0.47 16.14 -0.34
N PHE A 109 -1.73 15.85 -0.03
CA PHE A 109 -2.35 14.56 -0.36
C PHE A 109 -2.17 14.17 -1.83
N GLY A 110 -1.59 13.00 -2.06
CA GLY A 110 -1.32 12.45 -3.39
C GLY A 110 -0.22 13.15 -4.21
N LYS A 111 0.50 14.11 -3.63
CA LYS A 111 1.63 14.80 -4.29
C LYS A 111 2.94 14.29 -3.73
N ASN A 112 4.01 14.35 -4.53
CA ASN A 112 5.38 14.01 -4.11
C ASN A 112 5.50 12.68 -3.33
N LEU A 113 4.70 11.67 -3.73
CA LEU A 113 4.66 10.38 -3.05
C LEU A 113 5.99 9.65 -3.20
N LEU A 114 6.40 8.97 -2.14
CA LEU A 114 7.56 8.09 -2.16
C LEU A 114 7.18 6.77 -2.84
N THR A 115 8.00 6.31 -3.78
CA THR A 115 7.86 5.02 -4.46
C THR A 115 8.89 4.03 -3.96
N ARG A 116 8.65 2.73 -4.21
CA ARG A 116 9.64 1.69 -3.88
C ARG A 116 10.97 1.93 -4.58
N LYS A 117 10.98 2.56 -5.76
CA LYS A 117 12.20 2.83 -6.52
C LYS A 117 13.14 3.75 -5.76
N GLU A 118 12.64 4.82 -5.15
CA GLU A 118 13.50 5.74 -4.41
C GLU A 118 14.09 5.11 -3.14
N VAL A 119 13.44 4.07 -2.59
CA VAL A 119 13.92 3.36 -1.39
C VAL A 119 14.82 2.17 -1.73
N MET A 120 14.53 1.44 -2.82
CA MET A 120 15.17 0.16 -3.14
C MET A 120 16.23 0.23 -4.25
N SER A 121 16.35 1.34 -4.97
CA SER A 121 17.29 1.45 -6.10
C SER A 121 18.76 1.28 -5.73
N SER A 122 19.12 1.40 -4.46
CA SER A 122 20.47 1.13 -3.95
C SER A 122 20.71 -0.34 -3.57
N VAL A 123 19.69 -1.20 -3.64
CA VAL A 123 19.79 -2.63 -3.31
C VAL A 123 19.86 -3.44 -4.59
N GLU A 124 21.04 -3.98 -4.89
CA GLU A 124 21.33 -4.74 -6.11
C GLU A 124 20.37 -5.95 -6.27
N GLY A 125 19.81 -6.12 -7.46
CA GLY A 125 18.96 -7.27 -7.84
C GLY A 125 17.51 -7.19 -7.33
N LEU A 126 17.25 -6.45 -6.26
CA LEU A 126 15.92 -6.37 -5.66
C LEU A 126 14.96 -5.52 -6.50
N TRP A 127 15.46 -4.44 -7.10
CA TRP A 127 14.64 -3.60 -7.97
C TRP A 127 14.25 -4.34 -9.26
N GLU A 128 15.15 -5.11 -9.86
CA GLU A 128 14.89 -5.94 -11.04
C GLU A 128 13.78 -6.96 -10.77
N LEU A 129 13.82 -7.59 -9.59
CA LEU A 129 12.80 -8.53 -9.14
C LEU A 129 11.41 -7.88 -9.01
N ILE A 130 11.36 -6.66 -8.46
CA ILE A 130 10.12 -5.87 -8.38
C ILE A 130 9.59 -5.55 -9.77
N VAL A 131 10.46 -5.13 -10.69
CA VAL A 131 10.08 -4.79 -12.07
C VAL A 131 9.54 -6.02 -12.80
N GLU A 132 10.18 -7.19 -12.67
CA GLU A 132 9.67 -8.43 -13.27
C GLU A 132 8.30 -8.79 -12.71
N HIS A 133 8.13 -8.74 -11.37
CA HIS A 133 6.85 -8.99 -10.73
C HIS A 133 5.76 -8.05 -11.24
N ASP A 134 6.01 -6.74 -11.25
CA ASP A 134 5.04 -5.73 -11.67
C ASP A 134 4.64 -5.86 -13.14
N GLN A 135 5.54 -6.33 -14.00
CA GLN A 135 5.24 -6.60 -15.41
C GLN A 135 4.28 -7.79 -15.54
N ARG A 136 4.55 -8.92 -14.86
CA ARG A 136 3.71 -10.12 -14.95
C ARG A 136 2.41 -10.01 -14.14
N CYS A 137 2.44 -9.26 -13.05
CA CYS A 137 1.32 -9.04 -12.13
C CYS A 137 0.70 -7.65 -12.28
N SER A 138 0.66 -7.14 -13.51
CA SER A 138 0.20 -5.79 -13.83
C SER A 138 -1.29 -5.62 -13.60
N TYR A 139 -1.67 -4.69 -12.71
CA TYR A 139 -3.08 -4.33 -12.53
C TYR A 139 -3.73 -3.74 -13.79
N LYS A 140 -2.94 -3.12 -14.68
CA LYS A 140 -3.44 -2.61 -15.97
C LYS A 140 -3.92 -3.75 -16.85
N GLU A 141 -3.15 -4.83 -16.96
CA GLU A 141 -3.54 -5.99 -17.77
C GLU A 141 -4.69 -6.77 -17.12
N ILE A 142 -4.63 -6.97 -15.80
CA ILE A 142 -5.73 -7.60 -15.04
C ILE A 142 -7.04 -6.85 -15.26
N ARG A 143 -7.03 -5.51 -15.19
CA ARG A 143 -8.21 -4.69 -15.44
C ARG A 143 -8.74 -4.90 -16.86
N LYS A 144 -7.86 -4.86 -17.86
CA LYS A 144 -8.24 -5.08 -19.26
C LYS A 144 -8.89 -6.44 -19.45
N LEU A 145 -8.29 -7.51 -18.92
CA LEU A 145 -8.84 -8.87 -18.99
C LEU A 145 -10.20 -8.97 -18.28
N THR A 146 -10.33 -8.33 -17.11
CA THR A 146 -11.59 -8.30 -16.34
C THR A 146 -12.70 -7.57 -17.10
N ASP A 147 -12.40 -6.41 -17.68
CA ASP A 147 -13.35 -5.60 -18.45
C ASP A 147 -13.79 -6.33 -19.73
N GLU A 148 -12.88 -7.02 -20.42
CA GLU A 148 -13.17 -7.85 -21.60
C GLU A 148 -13.98 -9.11 -21.25
N HIS A 149 -13.66 -9.77 -20.13
CA HIS A 149 -14.41 -10.94 -19.65
C HIS A 149 -15.83 -10.55 -19.26
N GLY A 150 -16.04 -9.42 -18.59
CA GLY A 150 -17.37 -8.92 -18.24
C GLY A 150 -18.27 -8.66 -19.46
N LYS A 151 -17.67 -8.31 -20.61
CA LYS A 151 -18.40 -8.08 -21.87
C LYS A 151 -18.65 -9.36 -22.66
N THR A 152 -17.69 -10.27 -22.69
CA THR A 152 -17.68 -11.41 -23.62
C THR A 152 -17.97 -12.76 -22.97
N LYS A 153 -17.83 -12.86 -21.65
CA LYS A 153 -17.92 -14.10 -20.85
C LYS A 153 -17.03 -15.24 -21.33
N LYS A 154 -15.93 -14.95 -22.03
CA LYS A 154 -15.02 -15.97 -22.55
C LYS A 154 -14.17 -16.58 -21.43
N GLU A 155 -14.17 -17.91 -21.33
CA GLU A 155 -13.43 -18.68 -20.32
C GLU A 155 -11.92 -18.47 -20.39
N ASN A 156 -11.36 -18.37 -21.60
CA ASN A 156 -9.92 -18.15 -21.81
C ASN A 156 -9.39 -16.83 -21.21
N LEU A 157 -10.26 -15.85 -20.90
CA LEU A 157 -9.88 -14.63 -20.19
C LEU A 157 -9.78 -14.85 -18.68
N SER A 158 -10.62 -15.72 -18.12
CA SER A 158 -10.55 -16.11 -16.71
C SER A 158 -9.27 -16.89 -16.43
N GLU A 159 -8.93 -17.85 -17.30
CA GLU A 159 -7.70 -18.65 -17.18
C GLU A 159 -6.44 -17.76 -17.13
N LYS A 160 -6.38 -16.72 -17.97
CA LYS A 160 -5.27 -15.75 -17.95
C LYS A 160 -5.19 -14.97 -16.63
N ILE A 161 -6.32 -14.62 -16.02
CA ILE A 161 -6.33 -13.94 -14.72
C ILE A 161 -5.83 -14.91 -13.64
N ASP A 162 -6.26 -16.17 -13.68
CA ASP A 162 -5.81 -17.20 -12.75
C ASP A 162 -4.31 -17.50 -12.87
N GLU A 163 -3.76 -17.51 -14.09
CA GLU A 163 -2.33 -17.61 -14.36
C GLU A 163 -1.54 -16.47 -13.71
N ILE A 164 -2.03 -15.22 -13.81
CA ILE A 164 -1.39 -14.05 -13.19
C ILE A 164 -1.40 -14.17 -11.66
N ILE A 165 -2.51 -14.60 -11.07
CA ILE A 165 -2.64 -14.81 -9.62
C ILE A 165 -1.73 -15.95 -9.15
N ALA A 166 -1.67 -17.05 -9.92
CA ALA A 166 -0.78 -18.17 -9.64
C ALA A 166 0.69 -17.77 -9.70
N TYR A 167 1.07 -16.94 -10.68
CA TYR A 167 2.43 -16.40 -10.79
C TYR A 167 2.79 -15.53 -9.57
N ASP A 168 1.92 -14.59 -9.15
CA ASP A 168 2.13 -13.78 -7.93
C ASP A 168 2.40 -14.67 -6.71
N LYS A 169 1.59 -15.71 -6.52
CA LYS A 169 1.74 -16.66 -5.41
C LYS A 169 3.06 -17.41 -5.48
N ILE A 170 3.38 -18.04 -6.62
CA ILE A 170 4.59 -18.85 -6.80
C ILE A 170 5.83 -17.99 -6.61
N MET A 171 5.86 -16.78 -7.19
CA MET A 171 7.00 -15.87 -7.06
C MET A 171 7.25 -15.50 -5.59
N ARG A 172 6.21 -15.14 -4.83
CA ARG A 172 6.31 -14.86 -3.39
C ARG A 172 6.89 -16.04 -2.60
N GLU A 173 6.46 -17.26 -2.91
CA GLU A 173 7.00 -18.46 -2.26
C GLU A 173 8.47 -18.72 -2.63
N LEU A 174 8.84 -18.53 -3.90
CA LEU A 174 10.19 -18.79 -4.38
C LEU A 174 11.21 -17.82 -3.81
N VAL A 175 10.90 -16.54 -3.70
CA VAL A 175 11.85 -15.54 -3.19
C VAL A 175 12.15 -15.74 -1.70
N VAL A 176 11.20 -16.28 -0.92
CA VAL A 176 11.43 -16.65 0.48
C VAL A 176 12.23 -17.95 0.55
N LYS A 177 11.76 -19.01 -0.12
CA LYS A 177 12.36 -20.35 -0.02
C LYS A 177 13.76 -20.43 -0.62
N LYS A 178 14.00 -19.78 -1.75
CA LYS A 178 15.26 -19.85 -2.51
C LYS A 178 16.10 -18.58 -2.37
N GLY A 179 15.45 -17.42 -2.35
CA GLY A 179 16.12 -16.12 -2.23
C GLY A 179 16.42 -15.69 -0.80
N GLN A 180 15.94 -16.44 0.21
CA GLN A 180 16.10 -16.14 1.65
C GLN A 180 15.58 -14.75 2.04
N LEU A 181 14.66 -14.20 1.24
CA LEU A 181 14.04 -12.92 1.52
C LEU A 181 13.10 -13.04 2.73
N ASP A 182 13.17 -12.06 3.63
CA ASP A 182 12.24 -11.99 4.76
C ASP A 182 10.80 -11.87 4.25
N SER A 183 9.94 -12.79 4.68
CA SER A 183 8.55 -12.84 4.26
C SER A 183 7.77 -11.59 4.67
N GLU A 184 8.21 -10.87 5.72
CA GLU A 184 7.57 -9.63 6.14
C GLU A 184 7.80 -8.47 5.15
N LEU A 185 8.82 -8.55 4.29
CA LEU A 185 9.11 -7.54 3.26
C LEU A 185 8.24 -7.68 2.01
N LEU A 186 7.58 -8.82 1.81
CA LEU A 186 6.87 -9.11 0.56
C LEU A 186 5.75 -8.11 0.25
N ASP A 187 5.04 -7.63 1.25
CA ASP A 187 3.97 -6.63 1.04
C ASP A 187 4.55 -5.26 0.63
N PHE A 188 5.73 -4.93 1.13
CA PHE A 188 6.43 -3.73 0.69
C PHE A 188 6.93 -3.92 -0.74
N LEU A 189 7.52 -5.06 -1.07
CA LEU A 189 8.18 -5.30 -2.36
C LEU A 189 7.22 -5.60 -3.51
N PHE A 190 6.15 -6.37 -3.27
CA PHE A 190 5.23 -6.84 -4.31
C PHE A 190 3.80 -6.35 -4.09
N GLY A 191 3.59 -5.46 -3.12
CA GLY A 191 2.25 -5.08 -2.66
C GLY A 191 1.52 -6.24 -1.99
N ARG A 192 0.25 -6.00 -1.70
CA ARG A 192 -0.63 -7.05 -1.14
C ARG A 192 -0.82 -8.18 -2.17
N PRO A 193 -0.99 -9.45 -1.74
CA PRO A 193 -1.20 -10.56 -2.66
C PRO A 193 -2.37 -10.31 -3.61
N LEU A 194 -2.22 -10.69 -4.88
CA LEU A 194 -3.29 -10.48 -5.87
C LEU A 194 -4.57 -11.21 -5.48
N SER A 195 -4.45 -12.39 -4.87
CA SER A 195 -5.58 -13.16 -4.33
C SER A 195 -6.39 -12.41 -3.27
N VAL A 196 -5.79 -11.44 -2.59
CA VAL A 196 -6.46 -10.54 -1.64
C VAL A 196 -7.06 -9.35 -2.37
N THR A 197 -6.28 -8.65 -3.19
CA THR A 197 -6.75 -7.42 -3.86
C THR A 197 -7.84 -7.68 -4.89
N MET A 198 -7.84 -8.86 -5.52
CA MET A 198 -8.87 -9.24 -6.50
C MET A 198 -10.20 -9.58 -5.85
N ARG A 199 -10.20 -10.20 -4.65
CA ARG A 199 -11.43 -10.49 -3.90
C ARG A 199 -12.11 -9.22 -3.39
N LEU A 200 -11.33 -8.22 -2.98
CA LEU A 200 -11.87 -6.94 -2.50
C LEU A 200 -12.67 -6.20 -3.58
N ASN A 201 -12.31 -6.37 -4.87
CA ASN A 201 -13.09 -5.82 -5.99
C ASN A 201 -14.42 -6.56 -6.25
N SER A 202 -14.58 -7.78 -5.74
CA SER A 202 -15.78 -8.60 -5.88
C SER A 202 -16.77 -8.43 -4.71
N ALA A 203 -16.26 -8.08 -3.53
CA ALA A 203 -17.02 -8.07 -2.28
C ALA A 203 -17.72 -6.72 -1.96
N GLU A 204 -17.47 -5.65 -2.72
CA GLU A 204 -18.13 -4.34 -2.53
C GLU A 204 -19.23 -4.06 -3.58
N LYS A 205 -19.81 -5.12 -4.18
CA LYS A 205 -21.02 -5.04 -5.04
C LYS A 205 -22.33 -5.36 -4.29
N LEU A 206 -22.32 -5.41 -2.96
CA LEU A 206 -23.52 -5.53 -2.12
C LEU A 206 -23.69 -4.29 -1.27
#